data_AF-A0A1X7UXG4-F1
#
_entry.id   AF-A0A1X7UXG4-F1
#
_cell.length_a   1.000
_cell.length_b   1.000
_cell.length_c   1.000
_cell.angle_alpha   90.00
_cell.angle_beta   90.00
_cell.angle_gamma   90.00
#
_symmetry.space_group_name_H-M   'P 1'
#
loop_
_entity.id
_entity.type
_entity.pdbx_description
1 polymer ?
#
loop_
_entity_poly.entity_id
_entity_poly.type
_entity_poly.pdbx_seq_one_letter_code
_entity_poly.pdbx_strand_id
1 'polypeptide(L)'
;NPAVQSIHENITVFAGNNVSIEFYVSSEPFITSTDITWSFNSALITAASSNKYNFTFDNRILNIQSVDASDAGEYDITVKDNVSATTRLMVLCNLIVHPLSELSLIEWESFTLNCTVKGSVDIISIQWYRSNGSALPDGHIIHTKVTYHIMLTSVLIVPNARVSDSGLYYCVARFTDGTNSSQSNESFVNITGGIRIIYFPQENNSISIIISSLLLFISSPSFRIQCKGSGDITWINPNGEPVTFNNTSTPHQSSNGILNFTQSPTNGELYTCLSDTGASDSVFVTIGNYSP
;
A
#
# COMPACT_ATOMS: atom_id res chain seq x y z
N ASN A 1 -34.14 20.72 -38.06
CA ASN A 1 -32.72 20.30 -37.91
C ASN A 1 -32.64 19.19 -36.88
N PRO A 2 -31.87 18.12 -37.14
CA PRO A 2 -31.64 17.07 -36.14
C PRO A 2 -30.95 17.66 -34.91
N ALA A 3 -31.29 17.14 -33.74
CA ALA A 3 -30.66 17.41 -32.47
C ALA A 3 -30.35 16.08 -31.77
N VAL A 4 -29.18 15.99 -31.14
CA VAL A 4 -28.76 14.80 -30.41
C VAL A 4 -28.12 15.21 -29.09
N GLN A 5 -28.40 14.44 -28.03
CA GLN A 5 -27.89 14.70 -26.68
C GLN A 5 -27.63 13.37 -25.96
N SER A 6 -26.50 13.26 -25.26
CA SER A 6 -26.22 12.12 -24.38
C SER A 6 -27.14 12.12 -23.18
N ILE A 7 -27.59 10.93 -22.75
CA ILE A 7 -28.33 10.81 -21.48
C ILE A 7 -27.40 11.05 -20.30
N HIS A 8 -26.18 10.50 -20.38
CA HIS A 8 -25.13 10.67 -19.37
C HIS A 8 -23.86 11.13 -20.05
N GLU A 9 -23.20 12.17 -19.53
CA GLU A 9 -21.89 12.60 -20.03
C GLU A 9 -20.82 11.53 -19.76
N ASN A 10 -20.90 10.89 -18.59
CA ASN A 10 -20.02 9.81 -18.16
C ASN A 10 -20.86 8.61 -17.69
N ILE A 11 -20.47 7.40 -18.10
CA ILE A 11 -21.04 6.15 -17.61
C ILE A 11 -19.92 5.34 -16.96
N THR A 12 -20.21 4.78 -15.79
CA THR A 12 -19.24 4.00 -15.03
C THR A 12 -19.76 2.59 -14.82
N VAL A 13 -18.91 1.60 -15.12
CA VAL A 13 -19.28 0.18 -15.03
C VAL A 13 -18.12 -0.67 -14.50
N PHE A 14 -18.44 -1.73 -13.76
CA PHE A 14 -17.45 -2.72 -13.37
C PHE A 14 -17.17 -3.70 -14.51
N ALA A 15 -15.91 -4.10 -14.67
CA ALA A 15 -15.55 -5.12 -15.64
C ALA A 15 -16.32 -6.42 -15.41
N GLY A 16 -16.79 -7.04 -16.49
CA GLY A 16 -17.67 -8.22 -16.50
C GLY A 16 -19.16 -7.89 -16.57
N ASN A 17 -19.58 -6.66 -16.24
CA ASN A 17 -20.98 -6.25 -16.37
C ASN A 17 -21.30 -5.79 -17.80
N ASN A 18 -22.61 -5.75 -18.11
CA ASN A 18 -23.11 -5.19 -19.37
C ASN A 18 -23.43 -3.70 -19.18
N VAL A 19 -23.33 -2.92 -20.26
CA VAL A 19 -23.70 -1.50 -20.28
C VAL A 19 -24.46 -1.15 -21.55
N SER A 20 -25.37 -0.17 -21.45
CA SER A 20 -26.08 0.40 -22.59
C SER A 20 -25.80 1.90 -22.66
N ILE A 21 -25.34 2.37 -23.81
CA ILE A 21 -25.11 3.79 -24.09
C ILE A 21 -26.27 4.27 -24.96
N GLU A 22 -26.98 5.29 -24.48
CA GLU A 22 -28.20 5.80 -25.09
C GLU A 22 -28.12 7.32 -25.28
N PHE A 23 -28.72 7.79 -26.37
CA PHE A 23 -28.83 9.20 -26.72
C PHE A 23 -30.27 9.58 -27.07
N TYR A 24 -30.68 10.78 -26.67
CA TYR A 24 -31.90 11.39 -27.15
C TYR A 24 -31.67 11.97 -28.55
N VAL A 25 -32.49 11.56 -29.52
CA VAL A 25 -32.42 12.07 -30.89
C VAL A 25 -33.78 12.59 -31.34
N SER A 26 -33.81 13.86 -31.75
CA SER A 26 -35.00 14.53 -32.28
C SER A 26 -34.70 15.05 -33.69
N SER A 27 -35.55 14.75 -34.67
CA SER A 27 -35.34 15.16 -36.06
C SER A 27 -36.64 15.18 -36.84
N GLU A 28 -36.77 16.16 -37.73
CA GLU A 28 -37.82 16.25 -38.73
C GLU A 28 -37.16 16.49 -40.11
N PRO A 29 -37.41 15.64 -41.12
CA PRO A 29 -38.20 14.40 -41.10
C PRO A 29 -37.57 13.31 -40.21
N PHE A 30 -38.39 12.32 -39.82
CA PHE A 30 -38.00 11.20 -38.96
C PHE A 30 -36.70 10.53 -39.44
N ILE A 31 -35.84 10.21 -38.49
CA ILE A 31 -34.59 9.46 -38.73
C ILE A 31 -34.81 7.96 -38.57
N THR A 32 -34.06 7.18 -39.33
CA THR A 32 -34.03 5.72 -39.28
C THR A 32 -32.63 5.23 -38.91
N SER A 33 -32.46 3.92 -38.75
CA SER A 33 -31.18 3.32 -38.37
C SER A 33 -30.04 3.59 -39.35
N THR A 34 -30.32 3.89 -40.62
CA THR A 34 -29.31 4.24 -41.63
C THR A 34 -28.78 5.66 -41.51
N ASP A 35 -29.47 6.53 -40.76
CA ASP A 35 -29.05 7.92 -40.51
C ASP A 35 -28.11 8.03 -39.29
N ILE A 36 -27.84 6.92 -38.59
CA ILE A 36 -27.10 6.89 -37.33
C ILE A 36 -25.80 6.11 -37.52
N THR A 37 -24.70 6.75 -37.14
CA THR A 37 -23.37 6.13 -37.07
C THR A 37 -22.80 6.22 -35.67
N TRP A 38 -22.13 5.16 -35.23
CA TRP A 38 -21.46 5.10 -33.94
C TRP A 38 -19.95 5.07 -34.13
N SER A 39 -19.21 5.79 -33.28
CA SER A 39 -17.75 5.68 -33.22
C SER A 39 -17.25 5.46 -31.79
N PHE A 40 -16.18 4.68 -31.66
CA PHE A 40 -15.42 4.50 -30.43
C PHE A 40 -14.03 5.07 -30.65
N ASN A 41 -13.63 6.06 -29.84
CA ASN A 41 -12.37 6.79 -30.00
C ASN A 41 -12.14 7.23 -31.46
N SER A 42 -13.17 7.84 -32.06
CA SER A 42 -13.21 8.27 -33.48
C SER A 42 -13.16 7.16 -34.54
N ALA A 43 -13.12 5.88 -34.16
CA ALA A 43 -13.18 4.75 -35.11
C ALA A 43 -14.61 4.23 -35.25
N LEU A 44 -15.08 4.02 -36.49
CA LEU A 44 -16.44 3.56 -36.77
C LEU A 44 -16.72 2.20 -36.12
N ILE A 45 -17.82 2.11 -35.38
CA ILE A 45 -18.34 0.88 -34.80
C ILE A 45 -19.38 0.28 -35.74
N THR A 46 -19.23 -1.00 -36.05
CA THR A 46 -20.23 -1.83 -36.71
C THR A 46 -20.50 -3.07 -35.86
N ALA A 47 -21.57 -3.81 -36.16
CA ALA A 47 -21.85 -5.07 -35.47
C ALA A 47 -20.74 -6.13 -35.66
N ALA A 48 -19.90 -5.98 -36.69
CA ALA A 48 -18.74 -6.83 -36.94
C ALA A 48 -17.48 -6.38 -36.19
N SER A 49 -17.45 -5.17 -35.62
CA SER A 49 -16.29 -4.63 -34.92
C SER A 49 -15.98 -5.38 -33.62
N SER A 50 -17.00 -5.96 -32.98
CA SER A 50 -16.87 -6.80 -31.78
C SER A 50 -18.11 -7.65 -31.59
N ASN A 51 -17.95 -8.89 -31.11
CA ASN A 51 -19.08 -9.74 -30.72
C ASN A 51 -19.81 -9.25 -29.45
N LYS A 52 -19.24 -8.27 -28.74
CA LYS A 52 -19.85 -7.65 -27.56
C LYS A 52 -20.92 -6.62 -27.92
N TYR A 53 -20.91 -6.08 -29.14
CA TYR A 53 -21.74 -4.95 -29.54
C TYR A 53 -23.08 -5.39 -30.11
N ASN A 54 -24.16 -4.79 -29.59
CA ASN A 54 -25.51 -5.00 -30.09
C ASN A 54 -26.28 -3.68 -30.16
N PHE A 55 -26.77 -3.34 -31.34
CA PHE A 55 -27.55 -2.13 -31.58
C PHE A 55 -29.04 -2.40 -31.42
N THR A 56 -29.74 -1.53 -30.71
CA THR A 56 -31.18 -1.64 -30.47
C THR A 56 -31.86 -0.28 -30.66
N PHE A 57 -33.19 -0.30 -30.77
CA PHE A 57 -34.01 0.91 -30.94
C PHE A 57 -33.56 1.76 -32.14
N ASP A 58 -33.58 1.17 -33.33
CA ASP A 58 -33.13 1.78 -34.59
C ASP A 58 -31.71 2.36 -34.52
N ASN A 59 -30.76 1.62 -33.92
CA ASN A 59 -29.37 2.01 -33.68
C ASN A 59 -29.18 3.20 -32.71
N ARG A 60 -30.20 3.62 -31.96
CA ARG A 60 -30.06 4.71 -30.98
C ARG A 60 -29.41 4.26 -29.67
N ILE A 61 -29.38 2.95 -29.41
CA ILE A 61 -28.79 2.37 -28.20
C ILE A 61 -27.71 1.37 -28.62
N LEU A 62 -26.49 1.59 -28.12
CA LEU A 62 -25.39 0.63 -28.20
C LEU A 62 -25.28 -0.15 -26.89
N ASN A 63 -25.53 -1.46 -26.95
CA ASN A 63 -25.33 -2.37 -25.82
C ASN A 63 -23.97 -3.05 -25.96
N ILE A 64 -23.21 -3.07 -24.87
CA ILE A 64 -21.88 -3.69 -24.77
C ILE A 64 -21.95 -4.76 -23.68
N GLN A 65 -21.69 -6.01 -24.08
CA GLN A 65 -21.70 -7.16 -23.17
C GLN A 65 -20.32 -7.40 -22.55
N SER A 66 -20.29 -7.84 -21.29
CA SER A 66 -19.08 -8.27 -20.58
C SER A 66 -17.92 -7.27 -20.75
N VAL A 67 -18.17 -6.04 -20.30
CA VAL A 67 -17.26 -4.91 -20.45
C VAL A 67 -15.89 -5.23 -19.82
N ASP A 68 -14.81 -4.82 -20.47
CA ASP A 68 -13.47 -4.84 -19.88
C ASP A 68 -12.76 -3.51 -20.08
N ALA A 69 -11.54 -3.40 -19.54
CA ALA A 69 -10.80 -2.14 -19.56
C ALA A 69 -10.47 -1.60 -20.96
N SER A 70 -10.53 -2.42 -22.02
CA SER A 70 -10.31 -1.98 -23.41
C SER A 70 -11.54 -1.32 -24.03
N ASP A 71 -12.72 -1.52 -23.44
CA ASP A 71 -13.96 -0.85 -23.85
C ASP A 71 -14.07 0.57 -23.25
N ALA A 72 -13.16 0.98 -22.36
CA ALA A 72 -13.16 2.34 -21.81
C ALA A 72 -12.72 3.37 -22.86
N GLY A 73 -13.44 4.48 -22.97
CA GLY A 73 -13.15 5.54 -23.94
C GLY A 73 -14.37 6.39 -24.30
N GLU A 74 -14.26 7.13 -25.40
CA GLU A 74 -15.32 8.01 -25.88
C GLU A 74 -16.17 7.31 -26.94
N TYR A 75 -17.48 7.32 -26.74
CA TYR A 75 -18.47 6.81 -27.65
C TYR A 75 -19.28 7.97 -28.21
N ASP A 76 -19.22 8.16 -29.53
CA ASP A 76 -19.99 9.17 -30.23
C ASP A 76 -21.12 8.54 -31.02
N ILE A 77 -22.26 9.21 -31.01
CA ILE A 77 -23.32 9.00 -31.99
C ILE A 77 -23.30 10.18 -32.96
N THR A 78 -23.40 9.92 -34.26
CA THR A 78 -23.53 10.94 -35.31
C THR A 78 -24.80 10.71 -36.10
N VAL A 79 -25.57 11.77 -36.31
CA VAL A 79 -26.88 11.74 -36.96
C VAL A 79 -26.83 12.57 -38.25
N LYS A 80 -27.17 11.93 -39.38
CA LYS A 80 -27.13 12.52 -40.74
C LYS A 80 -25.80 13.22 -41.06
N ASP A 81 -24.68 12.67 -40.57
CA ASP A 81 -23.32 13.20 -40.75
C ASP A 81 -23.14 14.68 -40.38
N ASN A 82 -23.99 15.22 -39.51
CA ASN A 82 -24.03 16.67 -39.24
C ASN A 82 -24.03 17.01 -37.75
N VAL A 83 -24.67 16.19 -36.91
CA VAL A 83 -24.80 16.48 -35.47
C VAL A 83 -24.37 15.25 -34.69
N SER A 84 -23.47 15.46 -33.72
CA SER A 84 -22.96 14.40 -32.86
C SER A 84 -23.11 14.75 -31.38
N ALA A 85 -23.12 13.71 -30.56
CA ALA A 85 -22.98 13.82 -29.11
C ALA A 85 -22.09 12.69 -28.60
N THR A 86 -21.45 12.93 -27.46
CA THR A 86 -20.43 12.04 -26.90
C THR A 86 -20.83 11.60 -25.50
N THR A 87 -20.54 10.34 -25.18
CA THR A 87 -20.56 9.79 -23.82
C THR A 87 -19.22 9.13 -23.54
N ARG A 88 -18.64 9.35 -22.37
CA ARG A 88 -17.41 8.67 -21.96
C ARG A 88 -17.73 7.45 -21.09
N LEU A 89 -17.24 6.28 -21.49
CA LEU A 89 -17.34 5.04 -20.70
C LEU A 89 -16.09 4.84 -19.85
N MET A 90 -16.31 4.69 -18.55
CA MET A 90 -15.29 4.37 -17.55
C MET A 90 -15.48 2.95 -17.04
N VAL A 91 -14.38 2.21 -16.94
CA VAL A 91 -14.39 0.80 -16.52
C VAL A 91 -13.45 0.58 -15.34
N LEU A 92 -13.98 0.03 -14.25
CA LEU A 92 -13.20 -0.39 -13.08
C LEU A 92 -13.11 -1.90 -13.00
N CYS A 93 -11.89 -2.43 -12.97
CA CYS A 93 -11.65 -3.85 -12.77
C CYS A 93 -11.44 -4.19 -11.29
N ASN A 94 -11.36 -5.48 -11.02
CA ASN A 94 -11.03 -5.99 -9.70
C ASN A 94 -9.63 -5.56 -9.26
N LEU A 95 -9.51 -5.33 -7.96
CA LEU A 95 -8.24 -5.03 -7.31
C LEU A 95 -7.48 -6.30 -6.98
N ILE A 96 -6.16 -6.18 -6.99
CA ILE A 96 -5.25 -7.24 -6.54
C ILE A 96 -4.29 -6.63 -5.52
N VAL A 97 -4.26 -7.19 -4.30
CA VAL A 97 -3.23 -6.89 -3.30
C VAL A 97 -2.17 -7.95 -3.32
N HIS A 98 -0.91 -7.52 -3.24
CA HIS A 98 0.25 -8.37 -3.06
C HIS A 98 0.88 -8.07 -1.70
N PRO A 99 1.29 -9.11 -0.96
CA PRO A 99 1.35 -10.52 -1.36
C PRO A 99 0.01 -11.23 -1.22
N LEU A 100 -0.35 -12.09 -2.17
CA LEU A 100 -1.64 -12.82 -2.20
C LEU A 100 -1.72 -13.95 -1.16
N SER A 101 -0.79 -13.99 -0.20
CA SER A 101 -0.55 -15.04 0.79
C SER A 101 -0.22 -14.43 2.16
N GLU A 102 0.32 -15.24 3.08
CA GLU A 102 0.93 -14.78 4.33
C GLU A 102 2.31 -14.16 4.06
N LEU A 103 2.56 -13.00 4.66
CA LEU A 103 3.87 -12.37 4.78
C LEU A 103 4.34 -12.51 6.23
N SER A 104 5.37 -13.31 6.46
CA SER A 104 5.99 -13.47 7.78
C SER A 104 7.24 -12.61 7.89
N LEU A 105 7.34 -11.81 8.96
CA LEU A 105 8.49 -10.96 9.24
C LEU A 105 8.76 -10.91 10.75
N ILE A 106 9.94 -10.42 11.11
CA ILE A 106 10.33 -10.22 12.50
C ILE A 106 10.04 -8.76 12.88
N GLU A 107 9.69 -8.52 14.14
CA GLU A 107 9.54 -7.16 14.68
C GLU A 107 10.74 -6.28 14.28
N TRP A 108 10.47 -4.99 14.03
CA TRP A 108 11.43 -3.95 13.59
C TRP A 108 11.79 -3.96 12.10
N GLU A 109 11.49 -5.03 11.38
CA GLU A 109 11.60 -5.04 9.92
C GLU A 109 10.58 -4.11 9.28
N SER A 110 10.74 -3.84 7.99
CA SER A 110 9.76 -3.08 7.22
C SER A 110 9.04 -4.02 6.27
N PHE A 111 7.72 -3.86 6.13
CA PHE A 111 6.98 -4.58 5.11
C PHE A 111 6.35 -3.64 4.10
N THR A 112 6.07 -4.17 2.92
CA THR A 112 5.45 -3.44 1.81
C THR A 112 4.30 -4.27 1.23
N LEU A 113 3.14 -3.63 1.09
CA LEU A 113 1.98 -4.18 0.40
C LEU A 113 1.71 -3.36 -0.85
N ASN A 114 1.40 -4.03 -1.96
CA ASN A 114 1.10 -3.39 -3.23
C ASN A 114 -0.34 -3.68 -3.62
N CYS A 115 -1.11 -2.67 -3.98
CA CYS A 115 -2.47 -2.78 -4.47
C CYS A 115 -2.52 -2.26 -5.89
N THR A 116 -2.88 -3.11 -6.85
CA THR A 116 -2.98 -2.74 -8.26
C THR A 116 -4.40 -2.87 -8.77
N VAL A 117 -4.83 -1.86 -9.53
CA VAL A 117 -6.11 -1.84 -10.23
C VAL A 117 -5.89 -1.49 -11.69
N LYS A 118 -6.59 -2.21 -12.57
CA LYS A 118 -6.71 -1.85 -13.97
C LYS A 118 -8.06 -1.14 -14.16
N GLY A 119 -8.08 -0.04 -14.89
CA GLY A 119 -9.30 0.69 -15.18
C GLY A 119 -8.99 2.01 -15.86
N SER A 120 -10.02 2.68 -16.37
CA SER A 120 -9.87 4.06 -16.87
C SER A 120 -9.36 4.96 -15.74
N VAL A 121 -8.17 5.54 -15.92
CA VAL A 121 -7.31 6.12 -14.88
C VAL A 121 -7.82 7.43 -14.30
N ASP A 122 -8.66 8.16 -15.02
CA ASP A 122 -8.79 9.60 -14.82
C ASP A 122 -9.34 10.00 -13.44
N ILE A 123 -10.02 9.08 -12.73
CA ILE A 123 -10.84 9.37 -11.56
C ILE A 123 -10.81 8.16 -10.59
N ILE A 124 -9.64 7.66 -10.16
CA ILE A 124 -9.55 6.56 -9.14
C ILE A 124 -8.63 6.94 -7.97
N SER A 125 -9.09 6.74 -6.74
CA SER A 125 -8.27 6.77 -5.52
C SER A 125 -8.18 5.38 -4.89
N ILE A 126 -7.02 5.01 -4.34
CA ILE A 126 -6.82 3.75 -3.62
C ILE A 126 -6.54 4.07 -2.15
N GLN A 127 -7.27 3.40 -1.26
CA GLN A 127 -7.14 3.55 0.19
C GLN A 127 -6.89 2.20 0.85
N TRP A 128 -6.11 2.17 1.93
CA TRP A 128 -5.70 0.96 2.64
C TRP A 128 -6.41 0.83 3.98
N TYR A 129 -6.69 -0.41 4.36
CA TYR A 129 -7.46 -0.75 5.57
C TYR A 129 -6.91 -2.02 6.21
N ARG A 130 -7.13 -2.14 7.53
CA ARG A 130 -6.98 -3.38 8.29
C ARG A 130 -8.37 -3.98 8.50
N SER A 131 -8.51 -5.29 8.33
CA SER A 131 -9.82 -5.97 8.42
C SER A 131 -10.42 -5.97 9.82
N ASN A 132 -9.59 -5.75 10.85
CA ASN A 132 -10.07 -5.58 12.22
C ASN A 132 -10.63 -4.17 12.51
N GLY A 133 -10.61 -3.25 11.53
CA GLY A 133 -11.11 -1.87 11.68
C GLY A 133 -10.17 -0.93 12.43
N SER A 134 -8.98 -1.38 12.85
CA SER A 134 -7.98 -0.51 13.46
C SER A 134 -7.31 0.39 12.43
N ALA A 135 -6.73 1.50 12.89
CA ALA A 135 -5.93 2.38 12.05
C ALA A 135 -4.71 1.64 11.46
N LEU A 136 -4.23 2.12 10.31
CA LEU A 136 -2.95 1.67 9.76
C LEU A 136 -1.83 1.95 10.76
N PRO A 137 -0.75 1.14 10.77
CA PRO A 137 0.38 1.34 11.67
C PRO A 137 0.95 2.76 11.63
N ASP A 138 1.42 3.25 12.77
CA ASP A 138 2.00 4.60 12.88
C ASP A 138 3.25 4.74 11.99
N GLY A 139 3.39 5.89 11.34
CA GLY A 139 4.54 6.15 10.45
C GLY A 139 4.49 5.40 9.11
N HIS A 140 3.35 4.77 8.76
CA HIS A 140 3.14 4.21 7.43
C HIS A 140 3.29 5.28 6.35
N ILE A 141 3.72 4.82 5.17
CA ILE A 141 3.89 5.66 3.98
C ILE A 141 3.06 5.04 2.86
N ILE A 142 2.26 5.88 2.18
CA ILE A 142 1.49 5.46 1.02
C ILE A 142 1.99 6.20 -0.21
N HIS A 143 2.41 5.45 -1.22
CA HIS A 143 2.78 5.99 -2.53
C HIS A 143 1.84 5.43 -3.59
N THR A 144 1.13 6.30 -4.29
CA THR A 144 0.26 5.91 -5.41
C THR A 144 0.81 6.46 -6.71
N LYS A 145 0.98 5.59 -7.71
CA LYS A 145 1.48 5.97 -9.04
C LYS A 145 0.67 5.31 -10.14
N VAL A 146 0.59 6.00 -11.28
CA VAL A 146 0.12 5.42 -12.54
C VAL A 146 1.30 4.68 -13.16
N THR A 147 1.16 3.38 -13.39
CA THR A 147 2.28 2.51 -13.79
C THR A 147 2.31 2.24 -15.30
N TYR A 148 1.13 2.12 -15.92
CA TYR A 148 0.92 1.95 -17.36
C TYR A 148 -0.45 2.53 -17.72
N HIS A 149 -0.68 2.98 -18.97
CA HIS A 149 -1.85 3.73 -19.49
C HIS A 149 -3.17 3.71 -18.71
N ILE A 150 -3.59 2.53 -18.21
CA ILE A 150 -4.85 2.28 -17.51
C ILE A 150 -4.67 1.51 -16.18
N MET A 151 -3.53 1.64 -15.50
CA MET A 151 -3.21 0.91 -14.25
C MET A 151 -2.70 1.84 -13.17
N LEU A 152 -3.38 1.84 -12.01
CA LEU A 152 -2.91 2.48 -10.79
C LEU A 152 -2.35 1.43 -9.85
N THR A 153 -1.18 1.71 -9.28
CA THR A 153 -0.61 0.93 -8.19
C THR A 153 -0.40 1.82 -6.98
N SER A 154 -1.01 1.44 -5.85
CA SER A 154 -0.73 2.02 -4.54
C SER A 154 0.16 1.09 -3.74
N VAL A 155 1.12 1.65 -3.02
CA VAL A 155 2.12 0.94 -2.23
C VAL A 155 2.02 1.43 -0.80
N LEU A 156 1.69 0.54 0.13
CA LEU A 156 1.73 0.78 1.57
C LEU A 156 3.04 0.25 2.12
N ILE A 157 3.84 1.12 2.73
CA ILE A 157 5.10 0.78 3.39
C ILE A 157 4.92 1.03 4.89
N VAL A 158 5.18 0.01 5.70
CA VAL A 158 5.17 0.13 7.16
C VAL A 158 6.59 -0.09 7.66
N PRO A 159 7.30 0.98 8.07
CA PRO A 159 8.63 0.86 8.65
C PRO A 159 8.57 0.49 10.13
N ASN A 160 9.60 -0.17 10.65
CA ASN A 160 9.71 -0.54 12.07
C ASN A 160 8.47 -1.31 12.60
N ALA A 161 8.02 -2.30 11.84
CA ALA A 161 6.78 -3.02 12.08
C ALA A 161 6.77 -3.73 13.44
N ARG A 162 5.60 -3.74 14.09
CA ARG A 162 5.40 -4.27 15.44
C ARG A 162 4.53 -5.51 15.43
N VAL A 163 4.64 -6.33 16.48
CA VAL A 163 3.75 -7.49 16.66
C VAL A 163 2.27 -7.06 16.60
N SER A 164 1.94 -5.88 17.15
CA SER A 164 0.60 -5.27 17.09
C SER A 164 0.12 -4.90 15.69
N ASP A 165 1.03 -4.78 14.73
CA ASP A 165 0.72 -4.46 13.33
C ASP A 165 0.34 -5.71 12.53
N SER A 166 0.43 -6.91 13.14
CA SER A 166 -0.03 -8.14 12.51
C SER A 166 -1.52 -8.09 12.21
N GLY A 167 -1.94 -8.79 11.16
CA GLY A 167 -3.35 -8.90 10.79
C GLY A 167 -3.57 -8.89 9.28
N LEU A 168 -4.85 -8.84 8.92
CA LEU A 168 -5.29 -8.81 7.53
C LEU A 168 -5.36 -7.37 7.03
N TYR A 169 -4.82 -7.14 5.84
CA TYR A 169 -4.79 -5.86 5.15
C TYR A 169 -5.46 -5.98 3.79
N TYR A 170 -6.17 -4.94 3.39
CA TYR A 170 -6.77 -4.84 2.06
C TYR A 170 -6.81 -3.39 1.59
N CYS A 171 -7.06 -3.21 0.30
CA CYS A 171 -7.27 -1.89 -0.28
C CYS A 171 -8.66 -1.78 -0.91
N VAL A 172 -9.14 -0.55 -0.99
CA VAL A 172 -10.37 -0.19 -1.70
C VAL A 172 -10.03 0.88 -2.72
N ALA A 173 -10.39 0.62 -3.98
CA ALA A 173 -10.36 1.63 -5.01
C ALA A 173 -11.74 2.25 -5.13
N ARG A 174 -11.80 3.57 -5.06
CA ARG A 174 -13.03 4.34 -5.30
C ARG A 174 -12.84 5.20 -6.52
N PHE A 175 -13.91 5.38 -7.27
CA PHE A 175 -13.93 6.48 -8.22
C PHE A 175 -13.85 7.82 -7.46
N THR A 176 -13.19 8.84 -8.01
CA THR A 176 -13.05 10.15 -7.34
C THR A 176 -14.38 10.91 -7.20
N ASP A 177 -15.43 10.52 -7.93
CA ASP A 177 -16.79 11.01 -7.70
C ASP A 177 -17.49 10.34 -6.51
N GLY A 178 -16.87 9.30 -5.92
CA GLY A 178 -17.37 8.54 -4.78
C GLY A 178 -18.53 7.59 -5.09
N THR A 179 -18.92 7.41 -6.35
CA THR A 179 -20.17 6.70 -6.70
C THR A 179 -20.06 5.19 -6.61
N ASN A 180 -18.87 4.63 -6.85
CA ASN A 180 -18.63 3.19 -6.86
C ASN A 180 -17.26 2.85 -6.23
N SER A 181 -17.14 1.63 -5.72
CA SER A 181 -15.90 1.12 -5.12
C SER A 181 -15.67 -0.35 -5.40
N SER A 182 -14.42 -0.71 -5.68
CA SER A 182 -13.93 -2.09 -5.72
C SER A 182 -13.15 -2.38 -4.43
N GLN A 183 -13.24 -3.60 -3.90
CA GLN A 183 -12.42 -4.06 -2.79
C GLN A 183 -11.49 -5.19 -3.27
N SER A 184 -10.25 -5.20 -2.77
CA SER A 184 -9.32 -6.29 -3.05
C SER A 184 -9.55 -7.52 -2.18
N ASN A 185 -8.86 -8.61 -2.52
CA ASN A 185 -8.59 -9.68 -1.57
C ASN A 185 -7.74 -9.17 -0.38
N GLU A 186 -7.75 -9.92 0.71
CA GLU A 186 -6.97 -9.65 1.91
C GLU A 186 -5.60 -10.34 1.87
N SER A 187 -4.60 -9.68 2.45
CA SER A 187 -3.25 -10.22 2.68
C SER A 187 -3.00 -10.33 4.18
N PHE A 188 -2.51 -11.48 4.63
CA PHE A 188 -2.18 -11.68 6.05
C PHE A 188 -0.72 -11.30 6.30
N VAL A 189 -0.49 -10.37 7.21
CA VAL A 189 0.84 -9.98 7.68
C VAL A 189 1.02 -10.54 9.09
N ASN A 190 2.01 -11.40 9.26
CA ASN A 190 2.33 -12.07 10.51
C ASN A 190 3.70 -11.60 11.02
N ILE A 191 3.70 -10.87 12.13
CA ILE A 191 4.91 -10.28 12.71
C ILE A 191 5.21 -11.02 14.01
N THR A 192 6.30 -11.79 14.02
CA THR A 192 6.75 -12.48 15.23
C THR A 192 7.64 -11.57 16.08
N GLY A 193 7.68 -11.83 17.39
CA GLY A 193 8.50 -11.07 18.33
C GLY A 193 9.97 -11.03 17.93
N GLY A 194 10.57 -9.86 18.04
CA GLY A 194 11.97 -9.61 17.71
C GLY A 194 12.53 -8.53 18.61
N ILE A 195 13.85 -8.53 18.77
CA ILE A 195 14.54 -7.50 19.55
C ILE A 195 15.50 -6.73 18.67
N ARG A 196 15.77 -5.48 19.06
CA ARG A 196 16.82 -4.66 18.47
C ARG A 196 17.58 -3.90 19.54
N ILE A 197 18.87 -3.73 19.32
CA ILE A 197 19.74 -2.97 20.22
C ILE A 197 19.95 -1.55 19.67
N ILE A 198 19.83 -0.55 20.55
CA ILE A 198 19.97 0.87 20.25
C ILE A 198 21.02 1.46 21.18
N TYR A 199 22.00 2.16 20.60
CA TYR A 199 23.05 2.85 21.36
C TYR A 199 22.72 4.33 21.56
N PHE A 200 22.94 4.81 22.78
CA PHE A 200 22.82 6.22 23.15
C PHE A 200 24.17 6.72 23.73
N PRO A 201 24.95 7.53 22.98
CA PRO A 201 26.28 7.98 23.40
C PRO A 201 26.28 8.97 24.56
N GLN A 202 25.15 9.61 24.87
CA GLN A 202 25.02 10.54 26.00
C GLN A 202 23.60 10.44 26.62
N GLU A 203 23.47 10.81 27.90
CA GLU A 203 22.22 10.71 28.69
C GLU A 203 21.06 11.59 28.17
N ASN A 204 21.36 12.63 27.42
CA ASN A 204 20.44 13.65 26.92
C ASN A 204 19.59 13.19 25.71
N ASN A 205 19.62 11.90 25.34
CA ASN A 205 18.74 11.25 24.36
C ASN A 205 18.69 11.86 22.94
N SER A 206 19.54 12.83 22.63
CA SER A 206 19.47 13.61 21.40
C SER A 206 20.03 12.88 20.17
N ILE A 207 20.79 11.80 20.38
CA ILE A 207 21.39 10.98 19.32
C ILE A 207 21.20 9.51 19.68
N SER A 208 20.64 8.71 18.77
CA SER A 208 20.54 7.26 18.91
C SER A 208 20.96 6.58 17.61
N ILE A 209 21.76 5.51 17.72
CA ILE A 209 22.23 4.73 16.56
C ILE A 209 21.60 3.34 16.65
N ILE A 210 20.93 2.92 15.57
CA ILE A 210 20.45 1.54 15.43
C ILE A 210 21.67 0.68 15.14
N ILE A 211 21.96 -0.27 16.03
CA ILE A 211 23.12 -1.14 15.92
C ILE A 211 22.67 -2.43 15.25
N SER A 212 23.23 -2.79 14.10
CA SER A 212 23.06 -4.15 13.54
C SER A 212 24.27 -5.00 13.93
N SER A 213 24.06 -6.02 14.75
CA SER A 213 24.90 -7.21 15.02
C SER A 213 26.44 -7.08 15.25
N LEU A 214 27.15 -6.00 14.91
CA LEU A 214 28.59 -5.71 15.09
C LEU A 214 28.84 -4.27 14.56
N LEU A 215 29.27 -3.22 15.30
CA LEU A 215 30.60 -2.99 15.90
C LEU A 215 30.79 -1.57 16.53
N LEU A 216 31.79 -1.52 17.45
CA LEU A 216 32.80 -0.48 17.81
C LEU A 216 32.42 0.96 18.22
N PHE A 217 33.08 1.42 19.30
CA PHE A 217 32.73 2.56 20.16
C PHE A 217 33.35 3.88 19.73
N ILE A 218 32.65 4.94 20.14
CA ILE A 218 33.14 6.32 20.20
C ILE A 218 33.09 6.78 21.66
N SER A 219 34.29 6.92 22.24
CA SER A 219 34.78 7.90 23.23
C SER A 219 33.83 8.67 24.19
N SER A 220 32.81 8.05 24.78
CA SER A 220 32.08 8.65 25.91
C SER A 220 32.39 7.91 27.22
N PRO A 221 32.64 8.62 28.34
CA PRO A 221 32.87 7.98 29.63
C PRO A 221 31.61 7.30 30.18
N SER A 222 30.41 7.77 29.82
CA SER A 222 29.14 7.15 30.19
C SER A 222 28.20 7.10 29.00
N PHE A 223 27.46 5.99 28.89
CA PHE A 223 26.52 5.76 27.80
C PHE A 223 25.48 4.73 28.24
N ARG A 224 24.43 4.57 27.44
CA ARG A 224 23.46 3.49 27.66
C ARG A 224 23.16 2.74 26.37
N ILE A 225 22.84 1.47 26.55
CA ILE A 225 22.38 0.59 25.49
C ILE A 225 20.95 0.20 25.83
N GLN A 226 20.04 0.30 24.86
CA GLN A 226 18.66 -0.11 25.02
C GLN A 226 18.37 -1.25 24.07
N CYS A 227 18.01 -2.39 24.63
CA CYS A 227 17.36 -3.46 23.90
C CYS A 227 15.85 -3.21 23.92
N LYS A 228 15.22 -3.16 22.75
CA LYS A 228 13.78 -3.02 22.60
C LYS A 228 13.22 -4.24 21.88
N GLY A 229 12.07 -4.71 22.31
CA GLY A 229 11.28 -5.72 21.62
C GLY A 229 10.05 -6.06 22.43
N SER A 230 9.33 -7.08 22.00
CA SER A 230 8.21 -7.65 22.73
C SER A 230 8.68 -8.49 23.94
N GLY A 231 7.89 -8.48 25.01
CA GLY A 231 8.15 -9.30 26.20
C GLY A 231 9.08 -8.68 27.25
N ASP A 232 9.43 -9.48 28.26
CA ASP A 232 10.37 -9.11 29.32
C ASP A 232 11.82 -9.29 28.83
N ILE A 233 12.62 -8.23 29.02
CA ILE A 233 13.97 -8.11 28.46
C ILE A 233 15.02 -8.15 29.56
N THR A 234 15.93 -9.12 29.44
CA THR A 234 17.05 -9.34 30.37
C THR A 234 18.38 -9.23 29.65
N TRP A 235 19.34 -8.52 30.25
CA TRP A 235 20.73 -8.50 29.80
C TRP A 235 21.55 -9.59 30.50
N ILE A 236 22.37 -10.28 29.73
CA ILE A 236 23.32 -11.30 30.16
C ILE A 236 24.74 -10.75 29.98
N ASN A 237 25.54 -10.85 31.04
CA ASN A 237 26.93 -10.42 31.08
C ASN A 237 27.86 -11.44 30.36
N PRO A 238 29.16 -11.12 30.18
CA PRO A 238 30.12 -12.02 29.52
C PRO A 238 30.32 -13.38 30.21
N ASN A 239 29.96 -13.48 31.50
CA ASN A 239 30.06 -14.72 32.28
C ASN A 239 28.80 -15.61 32.14
N GLY A 240 27.78 -15.16 31.39
CA GLY A 240 26.53 -15.88 31.22
C GLY A 240 25.51 -15.62 32.34
N GLU A 241 25.72 -14.62 33.19
CA GLU A 241 24.83 -14.28 34.30
C GLU A 241 23.97 -13.04 34.00
N PRO A 242 22.74 -12.95 34.52
CA PRO A 242 21.91 -11.76 34.40
C PRO A 242 22.55 -10.53 35.03
N VAL A 243 22.51 -9.39 34.33
CA VAL A 243 22.98 -8.11 34.87
C VAL A 243 22.01 -7.64 35.96
N THR A 244 22.56 -7.24 37.10
CA THR A 244 21.75 -6.82 38.25
C THR A 244 21.10 -5.44 38.06
N PHE A 245 19.95 -5.22 38.71
CA PHE A 245 19.26 -3.93 38.79
C PHE A 245 19.89 -2.98 39.83
N ASN A 246 21.20 -3.05 40.02
CA ASN A 246 21.90 -2.29 41.05
C ASN A 246 22.65 -1.10 40.46
N ASN A 247 22.18 0.12 40.75
CA ASN A 247 22.77 1.36 40.26
C ASN A 247 24.20 1.64 40.76
N THR A 248 24.74 0.82 41.66
CA THR A 248 26.12 0.97 42.16
C THR A 248 27.16 0.23 41.32
N SER A 249 26.75 -0.65 40.40
CA SER A 249 27.67 -1.42 39.52
C SER A 249 27.64 -0.93 38.08
N THR A 250 28.71 -1.23 37.33
CA THR A 250 28.78 -0.96 35.89
C THR A 250 29.12 -2.25 35.13
N PRO A 251 28.33 -2.63 34.10
CA PRO A 251 27.03 -2.05 33.78
C PRO A 251 25.94 -2.47 34.78
N HIS A 252 24.81 -1.76 34.77
CA HIS A 252 23.61 -2.15 35.52
C HIS A 252 22.35 -1.95 34.68
N GLN A 253 21.32 -2.73 34.97
CA GLN A 253 20.03 -2.60 34.31
C GLN A 253 19.13 -1.64 35.10
N SER A 254 18.71 -0.52 34.50
CA SER A 254 17.88 0.48 35.20
C SER A 254 16.38 0.30 34.98
N SER A 255 16.00 -0.30 33.85
CA SER A 255 14.62 -0.64 33.50
C SER A 255 14.59 -1.81 32.52
N ASN A 256 13.40 -2.24 32.10
CA ASN A 256 13.26 -3.28 31.09
C ASN A 256 14.09 -2.94 29.83
N GLY A 257 15.07 -3.78 29.51
CA GLY A 257 15.97 -3.63 28.37
C GLY A 257 16.98 -2.48 28.38
N ILE A 258 17.09 -1.64 29.42
CA ILE A 258 18.08 -0.54 29.48
C ILE A 258 19.32 -0.94 30.30
N LEU A 259 20.46 -1.01 29.64
CA LEU A 259 21.78 -1.28 30.23
C LEU A 259 22.62 0.01 30.27
N ASN A 260 22.92 0.49 31.47
CA ASN A 260 23.72 1.69 31.70
C ASN A 260 25.18 1.35 31.96
N PHE A 261 26.07 2.13 31.35
CA PHE A 261 27.51 2.08 31.59
C PHE A 261 27.94 3.43 32.19
N THR A 262 28.42 3.42 33.43
CA THR A 262 29.01 4.62 34.06
C THR A 262 30.47 4.81 33.66
N GLN A 263 31.10 3.75 33.16
CA GLN A 263 32.44 3.71 32.58
C GLN A 263 32.50 2.64 31.48
N SER A 264 33.32 2.87 30.47
CA SER A 264 33.59 1.87 29.42
C SER A 264 34.35 0.65 29.98
N PRO A 265 34.04 -0.59 29.53
CA PRO A 265 34.84 -1.76 29.84
C PRO A 265 36.27 -1.59 29.35
N THR A 266 37.25 -2.04 30.15
CA THR A 266 38.68 -1.94 29.79
C THR A 266 39.08 -2.97 28.74
N ASN A 267 38.43 -4.13 28.75
CA ASN A 267 38.58 -5.19 27.76
C ASN A 267 37.28 -5.30 26.98
N GLY A 268 37.35 -5.63 25.69
CA GLY A 268 36.14 -5.84 24.90
C GLY A 268 35.27 -6.96 25.48
N GLU A 269 34.00 -6.68 25.76
CA GLU A 269 33.07 -7.57 26.46
C GLU A 269 31.78 -7.78 25.67
N LEU A 270 31.30 -9.02 25.61
CA LEU A 270 30.05 -9.35 24.91
C LEU A 270 28.86 -9.32 25.89
N TYR A 271 27.86 -8.53 25.57
CA TYR A 271 26.59 -8.48 26.31
C TYR A 271 25.47 -9.01 25.42
N THR A 272 24.65 -9.91 25.96
CA THR A 272 23.53 -10.51 25.21
C THR A 272 22.21 -10.06 25.80
N CYS A 273 21.34 -9.52 24.96
CA CYS A 273 19.98 -9.23 25.30
C CYS A 273 19.09 -10.44 24.97
N LEU A 274 18.25 -10.83 25.91
CA LEU A 274 17.25 -11.89 25.76
C LEU A 274 15.86 -11.34 26.03
N SER A 275 14.89 -11.77 25.21
CA SER A 275 13.46 -11.62 25.48
C SER A 275 12.87 -12.98 25.89
N ASP A 276 11.92 -12.97 26.82
CA ASP A 276 11.12 -14.15 27.19
C ASP A 276 10.30 -14.74 26.04
N THR A 277 10.10 -13.98 24.95
CA THR A 277 9.50 -14.46 23.69
C THR A 277 10.44 -15.36 22.88
N GLY A 278 11.70 -15.52 23.31
CA GLY A 278 12.72 -16.36 22.67
C GLY A 278 13.65 -15.60 21.72
N ALA A 279 13.46 -14.31 21.51
CA ALA A 279 14.35 -13.48 20.71
C ALA A 279 15.64 -13.13 21.48
N SER A 280 16.77 -13.10 20.77
CA SER A 280 18.09 -12.78 21.34
C SER A 280 18.93 -11.98 20.35
N ASP A 281 19.76 -11.08 20.86
CA ASP A 281 20.71 -10.28 20.10
C ASP A 281 21.87 -9.89 21.02
N SER A 282 23.06 -9.67 20.47
CA SER A 282 24.27 -9.42 21.25
C SER A 282 25.00 -8.19 20.76
N VAL A 283 25.63 -7.48 21.69
CA VAL A 283 26.46 -6.32 21.41
C VAL A 283 27.83 -6.51 22.04
N PHE A 284 28.88 -6.33 21.24
CA PHE A 284 30.25 -6.35 21.73
C PHE A 284 30.70 -4.95 22.11
N VAL A 285 31.03 -4.76 23.39
CA VAL A 285 31.35 -3.48 24.02
C VAL A 285 32.86 -3.33 24.18
N THR A 286 33.53 -2.44 23.44
CA THR A 286 35.01 -2.30 23.47
C THR A 286 35.51 -0.89 23.17
N ILE A 287 36.64 -0.46 23.73
CA ILE A 287 37.21 0.87 23.45
C ILE A 287 37.87 0.87 22.06
N GLY A 288 37.42 1.75 21.18
CA GLY A 288 38.11 2.04 19.92
C GLY A 288 39.31 2.96 20.17
N ASN A 289 40.53 2.45 20.04
CA ASN A 289 41.71 3.30 19.95
C ASN A 289 41.67 4.02 18.60
N TYR A 290 41.36 5.31 18.59
CA TYR A 290 41.72 6.18 17.46
C TYR A 290 43.25 6.32 17.49
N SER A 291 43.95 5.56 16.66
CA SER A 291 45.28 5.98 16.23
C SER A 291 45.06 6.97 15.09
N PRO A 292 45.59 8.21 15.16
CA PRO A 292 45.46 9.20 14.10
C PRO A 292 46.13 8.73 12.80
#